data_AF-A0A933T7S6-F1
#
_entry.id   AF-A0A933T7S6-F1
#
_cell.length_a   1.000
_cell.length_b   1.000
_cell.length_c   1.000
_cell.angle_alpha   90.00
_cell.angle_beta   90.00
_cell.angle_gamma   90.00
#
_symmetry.space_group_name_H-M   'P 1'
#
loop_
_entity.id
_entity.type
_entity.pdbx_description
1 polymer ?
#
loop_
_entity_poly.entity_id
_entity_poly.type
_entity_poly.pdbx_seq_one_letter_code
_entity_poly.pdbx_strand_id
1 'polypeptide(L)'
;MAEEPKYNPETVKAILNVLQREYEAEEGRMRFITSKVQMMLTLAGILLTAIAFLFNAVIDHNWLTNLNRLLLFFAASFIVIAFVLLLHVMRIREFKRIKYEALVSNSELKKESVEVESRLISTYEDALKDNVPVVDRMAKVFQRGTVSIRIAIVLIYIVLLIILNINLKTFIGGIS
;
A
#
# COMPACT_ATOMS: atom_id res chain seq x y z
N MET A 1 38.99 -35.43 13.67
CA MET A 1 38.98 -33.98 13.92
C MET A 1 38.57 -33.33 12.61
N ALA A 2 37.32 -32.89 12.50
CA ALA A 2 36.89 -32.10 11.34
C ALA A 2 37.43 -30.69 11.56
N GLU A 3 38.25 -30.18 10.64
CA GLU A 3 38.69 -28.79 10.65
C GLU A 3 37.45 -27.89 10.57
N GLU A 4 37.27 -27.03 11.56
CA GLU A 4 36.23 -26.00 11.50
C GLU A 4 36.48 -25.13 10.27
N PRO A 5 35.44 -24.86 9.45
CA PRO A 5 35.62 -24.05 8.25
C PRO A 5 36.12 -22.66 8.66
N LYS A 6 37.36 -22.33 8.30
CA LYS A 6 37.91 -20.98 8.46
C LYS A 6 37.14 -20.03 7.54
N TYR A 7 36.20 -19.29 8.13
CA TYR A 7 35.45 -18.25 7.44
C TYR A 7 36.41 -17.18 6.91
N ASN A 8 36.34 -16.88 5.62
CA ASN A 8 37.12 -15.80 5.02
C ASN A 8 36.47 -14.44 5.40
N PRO A 9 37.16 -13.57 6.16
CA PRO A 9 36.60 -12.30 6.62
C PRO A 9 36.20 -11.36 5.47
N GLU A 10 36.81 -11.49 4.29
CA GLU A 10 36.38 -10.71 3.12
C GLU A 10 35.03 -11.19 2.56
N THR A 11 34.80 -12.51 2.54
CA THR A 11 33.52 -13.09 2.11
C THR A 11 32.40 -12.72 3.06
N VAL A 12 32.69 -12.71 4.37
CA VAL A 12 31.72 -12.34 5.41
C VAL A 12 31.33 -10.87 5.31
N LYS A 13 32.30 -9.96 5.13
CA LYS A 13 32.01 -8.54 4.85
C LYS A 13 31.22 -8.34 3.55
N ALA A 14 31.54 -9.10 2.50
CA ALA A 14 30.79 -9.05 1.25
C ALA A 14 29.32 -9.47 1.46
N ILE A 15 29.07 -10.55 2.20
CA ILE A 15 27.73 -11.02 2.54
C ILE A 15 26.97 -9.98 3.38
N LEU A 16 27.60 -9.40 4.40
CA LEU A 16 26.99 -8.36 5.24
C LEU A 16 26.62 -7.11 4.43
N ASN A 17 27.49 -6.66 3.51
CA ASN A 17 27.20 -5.54 2.63
C ASN A 17 26.02 -5.83 1.68
N VAL A 18 25.92 -7.06 1.16
CA VAL A 18 24.79 -7.48 0.32
C VAL A 18 23.49 -7.51 1.13
N LEU A 19 23.51 -8.09 2.33
CA LEU A 19 22.35 -8.14 3.23
C LEU A 19 21.89 -6.74 3.64
N GLN A 20 22.81 -5.84 3.98
CA GLN A 20 22.49 -4.46 4.31
C GLN A 20 21.87 -3.73 3.11
N ARG A 21 22.42 -3.92 1.90
CA ARG A 21 21.89 -3.30 0.68
C ARG A 21 20.48 -3.79 0.35
N GLU A 22 20.19 -5.08 0.50
CA GLU A 22 18.84 -5.61 0.31
C GLU A 22 17.86 -5.08 1.35
N TYR A 23 18.29 -5.00 2.62
CA TYR A 23 17.48 -4.40 3.68
C TYR A 23 17.13 -2.94 3.38
N GLU A 24 18.11 -2.12 2.97
CA GLU A 24 17.88 -0.72 2.59
C GLU A 24 16.95 -0.60 1.37
N ALA A 25 17.08 -1.51 0.39
CA ALA A 25 16.19 -1.56 -0.76
C ALA A 25 14.74 -1.89 -0.37
N GLU A 26 14.52 -2.84 0.54
CA GLU A 26 13.18 -3.17 1.06
C GLU A 26 12.58 -2.03 1.89
N GLU A 27 13.36 -1.40 2.76
CA GLU A 27 12.92 -0.22 3.51
C GLU A 27 12.50 0.91 2.55
N GLY A 28 13.29 1.13 1.48
CA GLY A 28 12.96 2.05 0.40
C GLY A 28 11.62 1.72 -0.28
N ARG A 29 11.38 0.44 -0.62
CA ARG A 29 10.12 -0.04 -1.19
C ARG A 29 8.94 0.21 -0.25
N MET A 30 9.11 -0.03 1.05
CA MET A 30 8.07 0.20 2.06
C MET A 30 7.70 1.68 2.18
N ARG A 31 8.70 2.58 2.24
CA ARG A 31 8.47 4.03 2.28
C ARG A 31 7.74 4.51 1.02
N PHE A 32 8.13 3.99 -0.15
CA PHE A 32 7.45 4.27 -1.41
C PHE A 32 5.99 3.82 -1.40
N ILE A 33 5.71 2.58 -0.96
CA ILE A 33 4.34 2.06 -0.82
C ILE A 33 3.53 2.93 0.15
N THR A 34 4.11 3.31 1.29
CA THR A 34 3.45 4.14 2.30
C THR A 34 3.05 5.51 1.74
N SER A 35 3.97 6.18 1.03
CA SER A 35 3.69 7.45 0.36
C SER A 35 2.57 7.31 -0.69
N LYS A 36 2.58 6.20 -1.45
CA LYS A 36 1.52 5.90 -2.44
C LYS A 36 0.17 5.63 -1.77
N VAL A 37 0.15 4.93 -0.64
CA VAL A 37 -1.07 4.70 0.17
C VAL A 37 -1.65 6.01 0.66
N GLN A 38 -0.83 6.94 1.17
CA GLN A 38 -1.27 8.26 1.60
C GLN A 38 -1.91 9.05 0.45
N MET A 39 -1.27 9.08 -0.73
CA MET A 39 -1.86 9.72 -1.92
C MET A 39 -3.20 9.09 -2.31
N MET A 40 -3.30 7.76 -2.29
CA MET A 40 -4.54 7.05 -2.61
C MET A 40 -5.65 7.31 -1.60
N LEU A 41 -5.33 7.46 -0.30
CA LEU A 41 -6.30 7.84 0.73
C LEU A 41 -6.84 9.26 0.48
N THR A 42 -5.96 10.21 0.14
CA THR A 42 -6.39 11.58 -0.23
C THR A 42 -7.33 11.55 -1.44
N LEU A 43 -6.97 10.79 -2.49
CA LEU A 43 -7.83 10.63 -3.68
C LEU A 43 -9.18 9.98 -3.32
N ALA A 44 -9.20 8.96 -2.47
CA ALA A 44 -10.43 8.34 -2.00
C ALA A 44 -11.32 9.33 -1.23
N GLY A 45 -10.74 10.21 -0.40
CA GLY A 45 -11.47 11.28 0.29
C GLY A 45 -12.07 12.33 -0.65
N ILE A 46 -11.33 12.73 -1.68
CA ILE A 46 -11.84 13.63 -2.73
C ILE A 46 -13.01 12.97 -3.47
N LEU A 47 -12.86 11.70 -3.87
CA LEU A 47 -13.91 10.96 -4.57
C LEU A 47 -15.16 10.78 -3.72
N LEU A 48 -15.02 10.51 -2.41
CA LEU A 48 -16.15 10.39 -1.51
C LEU A 48 -16.94 11.72 -1.43
N THR A 49 -16.22 12.84 -1.33
CA THR A 49 -16.82 14.19 -1.37
C THR A 49 -17.56 14.42 -2.69
N ALA A 50 -16.94 14.07 -3.82
CA ALA A 50 -17.58 14.19 -5.14
C ALA A 50 -18.85 13.32 -5.27
N ILE A 51 -18.82 12.09 -4.75
CA ILE A 51 -20.00 11.22 -4.71
C ILE A 51 -21.12 11.87 -3.88
N ALA A 52 -20.80 12.45 -2.72
CA ALA A 52 -21.79 13.13 -1.89
C ALA A 52 -22.45 14.32 -2.62
N PHE A 53 -21.66 15.14 -3.32
CA PHE A 53 -22.20 16.22 -4.15
C PHE A 53 -23.10 15.69 -5.28
N LEU A 54 -22.67 14.64 -5.99
CA LEU A 54 -23.48 14.02 -7.04
C LEU A 54 -24.77 13.41 -6.49
N PHE A 55 -24.72 12.84 -5.28
CA PHE A 55 -25.88 12.27 -4.63
C PHE A 55 -26.95 13.33 -4.36
N ASN A 56 -26.55 14.49 -3.82
CA ASN A 56 -27.45 15.63 -3.62
C ASN A 56 -28.03 16.14 -4.94
N ALA A 57 -27.20 16.32 -5.96
CA ALA A 57 -27.66 16.78 -7.27
C ALA A 57 -28.69 15.83 -7.92
N VAL A 58 -28.47 14.52 -7.83
CA VAL A 58 -29.40 13.50 -8.35
C VAL A 58 -30.72 13.49 -7.57
N ILE A 59 -30.69 13.79 -6.26
CA ILE A 59 -31.91 13.92 -5.46
C ILE A 59 -32.71 15.15 -5.88
N ASP A 60 -32.05 16.31 -5.97
CA ASP A 60 -32.71 17.59 -6.21
C ASP A 60 -33.35 17.66 -7.61
N HIS A 61 -32.70 17.11 -8.63
CA HIS A 61 -33.15 17.21 -10.03
C HIS A 61 -33.96 16.00 -10.53
N ASN A 62 -34.21 15.01 -9.66
CA ASN A 62 -34.99 13.81 -9.93
C ASN A 62 -34.56 13.03 -11.20
N TRP A 63 -33.27 13.11 -11.56
CA TRP A 63 -32.71 12.47 -12.76
C TRP A 63 -32.63 10.95 -12.61
N LEU A 64 -33.60 10.22 -13.18
CA LEU A 64 -33.62 8.74 -13.25
C LEU A 64 -33.24 8.10 -11.91
N THR A 65 -34.11 8.39 -10.95
CA THR A 65 -33.92 8.35 -9.51
C THR A 65 -33.36 7.02 -8.99
N ASN A 66 -33.72 5.89 -9.59
CA ASN A 66 -33.35 4.58 -9.05
C ASN A 66 -31.99 4.07 -9.55
N LEU A 67 -31.66 4.26 -10.83
CA LEU A 67 -30.41 3.73 -11.39
C LEU A 67 -29.20 4.56 -10.97
N ASN A 68 -29.29 5.89 -11.04
CA ASN A 68 -28.19 6.78 -10.64
C ASN A 68 -27.88 6.66 -9.15
N ARG A 69 -28.91 6.58 -8.29
CA ARG A 69 -28.71 6.38 -6.84
C ARG A 69 -28.07 5.02 -6.54
N LEU A 70 -28.49 3.96 -7.23
CA LEU A 70 -27.89 2.63 -7.08
C LEU A 70 -26.41 2.62 -7.48
N LEU A 71 -26.07 3.24 -8.63
CA LEU A 71 -24.69 3.34 -9.10
C LEU A 71 -23.81 4.16 -8.16
N LEU A 72 -24.31 5.29 -7.65
CA LEU A 72 -23.60 6.12 -6.66
C LEU A 72 -23.42 5.39 -5.33
N PHE A 73 -24.41 4.60 -4.90
CA PHE A 73 -24.30 3.76 -3.70
C PHE A 73 -23.21 2.69 -3.85
N PHE A 74 -23.15 2.02 -5.00
CA PHE A 74 -22.07 1.08 -5.30
C PHE A 74 -20.71 1.78 -5.35
N ALA A 75 -20.62 2.95 -6.01
CA ALA A 75 -19.39 3.74 -6.04
C ALA A 75 -18.90 4.11 -4.63
N ALA A 76 -19.80 4.59 -3.76
CA ALA A 76 -19.49 4.88 -2.37
C ALA A 76 -18.99 3.64 -1.62
N SER A 77 -19.66 2.50 -1.80
CA SER A 77 -19.26 1.23 -1.17
C SER A 77 -17.86 0.80 -1.58
N PHE A 78 -17.50 0.90 -2.87
CA PHE A 78 -16.15 0.60 -3.36
C PHE A 78 -15.08 1.56 -2.80
N ILE A 79 -15.41 2.84 -2.62
CA ILE A 79 -14.50 3.80 -1.98
C ILE A 79 -14.30 3.47 -0.50
N VAL A 80 -15.36 3.10 0.24
CA VAL A 80 -15.25 2.68 1.64
C VAL A 80 -14.39 1.41 1.77
N ILE A 81 -14.60 0.42 0.90
CA ILE A 81 -13.76 -0.80 0.85
C ILE A 81 -12.30 -0.42 0.58
N ALA A 82 -12.04 0.46 -0.38
CA ALA A 82 -10.70 0.94 -0.67
C ALA A 82 -10.06 1.61 0.57
N PHE A 83 -10.83 2.43 1.28
CA PHE A 83 -10.37 3.12 2.49
C PHE A 83 -9.94 2.13 3.58
N VAL A 84 -10.76 1.10 3.84
CA VAL A 84 -10.44 0.05 4.81
C VAL A 84 -9.18 -0.72 4.41
N LEU A 85 -9.05 -1.09 3.13
CA LEU A 85 -7.88 -1.80 2.62
C LEU A 85 -6.60 -0.95 2.74
N LEU A 86 -6.66 0.33 2.39
CA LEU A 86 -5.51 1.23 2.45
C LEU A 86 -5.10 1.54 3.90
N LEU A 87 -6.06 1.72 4.81
CA LEU A 87 -5.78 1.84 6.25
C LEU A 87 -5.17 0.56 6.81
N HIS A 88 -5.60 -0.62 6.32
CA HIS A 88 -5.00 -1.88 6.72
C HIS A 88 -3.53 -1.96 6.29
N VAL A 89 -3.17 -1.49 5.09
CA VAL A 89 -1.76 -1.39 4.65
C VAL A 89 -0.97 -0.48 5.58
N MET A 90 -1.52 0.67 5.99
CA MET A 90 -0.84 1.57 6.94
C MET A 90 -0.62 0.96 8.32
N ARG A 91 -1.49 0.04 8.74
CA ARG A 91 -1.39 -0.63 10.05
C ARG A 91 -0.33 -1.74 10.05
N ILE A 92 0.03 -2.28 8.90
CA ILE A 92 1.14 -3.23 8.77
C ILE A 92 2.45 -2.45 8.92
N ARG A 93 2.82 -2.18 10.18
CA ARG A 93 3.92 -1.30 10.55
C ARG A 93 5.18 -2.05 11.02
N GLU A 94 5.12 -3.37 11.07
CA GLU A 94 6.19 -4.18 11.67
C GLU A 94 7.17 -4.65 10.60
N PHE A 95 7.97 -3.71 10.09
CA PHE A 95 9.30 -4.09 9.66
C PHE A 95 10.12 -4.29 10.93
N LYS A 96 10.65 -5.49 11.15
CA LYS A 96 11.62 -5.69 12.24
C LYS A 96 12.90 -4.97 11.82
N ARG A 97 13.02 -3.70 12.21
CA ARG A 97 14.28 -2.97 12.09
C ARG A 97 15.25 -3.58 13.07
N ILE A 98 16.34 -4.15 12.56
CA ILE A 98 17.43 -4.62 13.39
C ILE A 98 17.95 -3.40 14.16
N LYS A 99 17.72 -3.37 15.47
CA LYS A 99 18.23 -2.28 16.31
C LYS A 99 19.74 -2.39 16.33
N TYR A 100 20.43 -1.39 15.80
CA TYR A 100 21.89 -1.25 15.92
C TYR A 100 22.35 -1.36 17.38
N GLU A 101 21.50 -0.94 18.33
CA GLU A 101 21.74 -1.05 19.77
C GLU A 101 21.82 -2.50 20.28
N ALA A 102 21.17 -3.46 19.60
CA ALA A 102 21.29 -4.89 19.90
C ALA A 102 22.58 -5.50 19.33
N LEU A 103 23.13 -4.89 18.27
CA LEU A 103 24.37 -5.28 17.60
C LEU A 103 25.63 -4.69 18.26
N VAL A 104 25.49 -3.54 18.94
CA VAL A 104 26.59 -2.85 19.63
C VAL A 104 26.40 -2.96 21.14
N SER A 105 26.23 -4.19 21.63
CA SER A 105 26.28 -4.46 23.05
C SER A 105 27.75 -4.55 23.49
N ASN A 106 28.11 -3.91 24.61
CA ASN A 106 29.45 -4.00 25.21
C ASN A 106 29.92 -5.45 25.50
N SER A 107 29.00 -6.43 25.48
CA SER A 107 29.30 -7.86 25.59
C SER A 107 29.74 -8.52 24.28
N GLU A 108 29.36 -7.98 23.12
CA GLU A 108 29.78 -8.53 21.80
C GLU A 108 31.18 -8.05 21.40
N LEU A 109 31.61 -6.88 21.89
CA LEU A 109 32.98 -6.35 21.72
C LEU A 109 34.09 -7.23 22.36
N LYS A 110 33.72 -8.22 23.19
CA LYS A 110 34.66 -9.16 23.84
C LYS A 110 34.74 -10.53 23.13
N LYS A 111 33.92 -10.77 22.11
CA LYS A 111 33.87 -12.04 21.37
C LYS A 111 34.81 -12.01 20.16
N GLU A 112 35.20 -13.19 19.66
CA GLU A 112 35.95 -13.27 18.40
C GLU A 112 35.13 -12.69 17.25
N SER A 113 35.79 -11.98 16.32
CA SER A 113 35.12 -11.28 15.22
C SER A 113 34.24 -12.22 14.38
N VAL A 114 34.66 -13.47 14.22
CA VAL A 114 33.97 -14.49 13.43
C VAL A 114 32.64 -14.89 14.08
N GLU A 115 32.58 -15.00 15.41
CA GLU A 115 31.35 -15.35 16.14
C GLU A 115 30.33 -14.21 16.08
N VAL A 116 30.81 -12.97 16.16
CA VAL A 116 29.98 -11.76 16.03
C VAL A 116 29.43 -11.64 14.62
N GLU A 117 30.27 -11.79 13.59
CA GLU A 117 29.86 -11.68 12.19
C GLU A 117 28.86 -12.79 11.77
N SER A 118 29.06 -14.03 12.22
CA SER A 118 28.11 -15.13 11.97
C SER A 118 26.74 -14.86 12.59
N ARG A 119 26.71 -14.34 13.82
CA ARG A 119 25.48 -13.98 14.52
C ARG A 119 24.75 -12.81 13.85
N LEU A 120 25.51 -11.83 13.35
CA LEU A 120 25.01 -10.72 12.54
C LEU A 120 24.33 -11.23 11.26
N ILE A 121 24.98 -12.12 10.51
CA ILE A 121 24.40 -12.72 9.29
C ILE A 121 23.08 -13.42 9.60
N SER A 122 23.03 -14.26 10.64
CA SER A 122 21.80 -14.97 11.04
C SER A 122 20.69 -14.00 11.42
N THR A 123 21.02 -12.95 12.19
CA THR A 123 20.04 -11.95 12.63
C THR A 123 19.47 -11.15 11.45
N TYR A 124 20.32 -10.82 10.46
CA TYR A 124 19.89 -10.18 9.22
C TYR A 124 19.03 -11.09 8.35
N GLU A 125 19.40 -12.37 8.23
CA GLU A 125 18.63 -13.34 7.46
C GLU A 125 17.23 -13.58 8.06
N ASP A 126 17.15 -13.72 9.39
CA ASP A 126 15.87 -13.90 10.09
C ASP A 126 14.96 -12.68 9.94
N ALA A 127 15.53 -11.47 10.03
CA ALA A 127 14.78 -10.25 9.77
C ALA A 127 14.26 -10.18 8.32
N LEU A 128 15.08 -10.55 7.33
CA LEU A 128 14.66 -10.56 5.93
C LEU A 128 13.53 -11.58 5.68
N LYS A 129 13.66 -12.79 6.24
CA LYS A 129 12.63 -13.86 6.15
C LYS A 129 11.27 -13.42 6.69
N ASP A 130 11.26 -12.67 7.78
CA ASP A 130 10.03 -12.14 8.38
C ASP A 130 9.44 -10.99 7.54
N ASN A 131 10.29 -10.15 6.93
CA ASN A 131 9.86 -8.92 6.26
C ASN A 131 9.35 -9.14 4.82
N VAL A 132 9.95 -10.05 4.04
CA VAL A 132 9.53 -10.38 2.66
C VAL A 132 8.02 -10.69 2.54
N PRO A 133 7.44 -11.62 3.32
CA PRO A 133 6.01 -11.97 3.19
C PRO A 133 5.09 -10.82 3.62
N VAL A 134 5.57 -9.93 4.49
CA VAL A 134 4.83 -8.74 4.94
C VAL A 134 4.73 -7.72 3.81
N VAL A 135 5.84 -7.43 3.12
CA VAL A 135 5.88 -6.52 1.96
C VAL A 135 5.00 -7.03 0.82
N ASP A 136 5.07 -8.32 0.52
CA ASP A 136 4.23 -8.93 -0.52
C ASP A 136 2.73 -8.85 -0.19
N ARG A 137 2.37 -9.06 1.08
CA ARG A 137 0.99 -8.90 1.54
C ARG A 137 0.53 -7.45 1.44
N MET A 138 1.38 -6.49 1.85
CA MET A 138 1.10 -5.06 1.70
C MET A 138 0.87 -4.68 0.23
N ALA A 139 1.72 -5.15 -0.69
CA ALA A 139 1.59 -4.89 -2.12
C ALA A 139 0.27 -5.44 -2.68
N LYS A 140 -0.11 -6.68 -2.31
CA LYS A 140 -1.39 -7.30 -2.74
C LYS A 140 -2.60 -6.54 -2.22
N VAL A 141 -2.60 -6.13 -0.95
CA VAL A 141 -3.71 -5.35 -0.35
C VAL A 141 -3.79 -3.96 -1.00
N PHE A 142 -2.65 -3.30 -1.23
CA PHE A 142 -2.58 -2.03 -1.94
C PHE A 142 -3.14 -2.11 -3.37
N GLN A 143 -2.82 -3.18 -4.10
CA GLN A 143 -3.35 -3.44 -5.44
C GLN A 143 -4.88 -3.59 -5.41
N ARG A 144 -5.42 -4.35 -4.45
CA ARG A 144 -6.88 -4.50 -4.28
C ARG A 144 -7.58 -3.18 -3.93
N GLY A 145 -6.97 -2.37 -3.07
CA GLY A 145 -7.46 -1.02 -2.76
C GLY A 145 -7.50 -0.14 -4.02
N THR A 146 -6.43 -0.17 -4.82
CA THR A 146 -6.34 0.58 -6.08
C THR A 146 -7.39 0.14 -7.10
N VAL A 147 -7.64 -1.18 -7.23
CA VAL A 147 -8.68 -1.72 -8.11
C VAL A 147 -10.07 -1.23 -7.67
N SER A 148 -10.33 -1.20 -6.36
CA SER A 148 -11.60 -0.71 -5.82
C SER A 148 -11.84 0.77 -6.16
N ILE A 149 -10.80 1.61 -6.07
CA ILE A 149 -10.86 3.02 -6.51
C ILE A 149 -11.16 3.12 -8.01
N ARG A 150 -10.51 2.30 -8.86
CA ARG A 150 -10.77 2.31 -10.31
C ARG A 150 -12.22 1.95 -10.63
N ILE A 151 -12.78 0.94 -9.97
CA ILE A 151 -14.19 0.55 -10.16
C ILE A 151 -15.11 1.71 -9.78
N ALA A 152 -14.86 2.38 -8.65
CA ALA A 152 -15.64 3.54 -8.24
C ALA A 152 -15.58 4.69 -9.27
N ILE A 153 -14.40 4.98 -9.83
CA ILE A 153 -14.24 6.00 -10.88
C ILE A 153 -15.08 5.65 -12.12
N VAL A 154 -15.05 4.39 -12.56
CA VAL A 154 -15.85 3.94 -13.72
C VAL A 154 -17.35 4.10 -13.44
N LEU A 155 -17.82 3.76 -12.24
CA LEU A 155 -19.22 3.94 -11.86
C LEU A 155 -19.62 5.41 -11.86
N ILE A 156 -18.80 6.30 -11.29
CA ILE A 156 -19.03 7.75 -11.31
C ILE A 156 -19.10 8.26 -12.75
N TYR A 157 -18.19 7.81 -13.60
CA TYR A 157 -18.16 8.21 -15.02
C TYR A 157 -19.44 7.80 -15.75
N ILE A 158 -19.95 6.59 -15.51
CA ILE A 158 -21.23 6.13 -16.08
C ILE A 158 -22.39 7.03 -15.62
N VAL A 159 -22.44 7.39 -14.33
CA VAL A 159 -23.47 8.31 -13.80
C VAL A 159 -23.41 9.66 -14.50
N LEU A 160 -22.21 10.22 -14.68
CA LEU A 160 -22.04 11.50 -15.38
C LEU A 160 -22.50 11.42 -16.85
N LEU A 161 -22.20 10.33 -17.55
CA LEU A 161 -22.68 10.11 -18.92
C LEU A 161 -24.20 10.02 -18.99
N ILE A 162 -24.85 9.36 -18.03
CA ILE A 162 -26.32 9.28 -17.97
C ILE A 162 -26.90 10.69 -17.78
N ILE A 163 -26.37 11.46 -16.83
CA ILE A 163 -26.80 12.84 -16.56
C ILE A 163 -26.62 13.72 -17.81
N LEU A 164 -25.46 13.63 -18.48
CA LEU A 164 -25.18 14.40 -19.69
C LEU A 164 -26.18 14.08 -20.81
N ASN A 165 -26.45 12.79 -21.05
CA ASN A 165 -27.39 12.36 -22.07
C ASN A 165 -28.83 12.87 -21.79
N ILE A 166 -29.25 12.88 -20.53
CA ILE A 166 -30.56 13.43 -20.13
C ILE A 166 -30.62 14.92 -20.45
N ASN A 167 -29.63 15.70 -20.00
CA ASN A 167 -29.60 17.14 -20.23
C ASN A 167 -29.56 17.49 -21.73
N LEU A 168 -28.80 16.74 -22.52
CA LEU A 168 -28.73 16.95 -23.97
C LEU A 168 -30.09 16.68 -24.65
N LYS A 169 -30.80 15.62 -24.25
CA LYS A 169 -32.16 15.33 -24.76
C LYS A 169 -33.15 16.42 -24.40
N THR A 170 -33.12 16.91 -23.16
CA THR A 170 -34.00 18.02 -22.72
C THR A 170 -33.71 19.30 -23.49
N PHE A 171 -32.44 19.62 -23.74
CA PHE A 171 -32.05 20.80 -24.52
C PHE A 171 -32.52 20.73 -25.97
N ILE A 172 -32.37 19.59 -26.65
CA ILE A 172 -32.80 19.42 -28.04
C ILE A 172 -34.33 19.37 -28.15
N GLY A 173 -35.01 18.72 -27.20
CA GLY A 173 -36.47 18.60 -27.19
C GLY A 173 -37.23 19.87 -26.82
N GLY A 174 -36.58 20.83 -26.15
CA GLY A 174 -37.17 22.13 -25.78
C GLY A 174 -37.08 23.21 -26.87
N ILE A 175 -36.57 22.89 -28.06
CA ILE A 175 -36.47 23.80 -29.21
C ILE A 175 -37.61 23.56 -30.24
N SER A 176 -38.51 22.61 -29.97
CA SER A 176 -39.74 22.36 -30.75
C SER A 176 -40.95 23.05 -30.14
#